data_AF-A0A838RAC1-F1
#
_entry.id   AF-A0A838RAC1-F1
#
_cell.length_a   1.000
_cell.length_b   1.000
_cell.length_c   1.000
_cell.angle_alpha   90.00
_cell.angle_beta   90.00
_cell.angle_gamma   90.00
#
_symmetry.space_group_name_H-M   'P 1'
#
loop_
_entity.id
_entity.type
_entity.pdbx_description
1 polymer ?
#
loop_
_entity_poly.entity_id
_entity_poly.type
_entity_poly.pdbx_seq_one_letter_code
_entity_poly.pdbx_strand_id
1 'polypeptide(L)'
;MRLIGLFASLLLISCARMEPPPGGPPDTAPPRLIATLPDSLAVVPGFDDDVEFRFDEVISEGGSPSQGTGTGDLEKLVILSPTAA
;
A
#
# COMPACT_ATOMS: atom_id res chain seq x y z
N MET A 1 -55.25 17.50 15.61
CA MET A 1 -54.81 17.98 14.28
C MET A 1 -53.48 18.75 14.31
N ARG A 2 -53.26 19.71 15.24
CA ARG A 2 -52.01 20.49 15.34
C ARG A 2 -50.75 19.67 15.66
N LEU A 3 -50.85 18.67 16.55
CA LEU A 3 -49.72 17.78 16.89
C LEU A 3 -49.29 16.86 15.73
N ILE A 4 -50.25 16.41 14.91
CA ILE A 4 -49.98 15.53 13.77
C ILE A 4 -49.20 16.31 12.69
N GLY A 5 -49.61 17.56 12.45
CA GLY A 5 -48.88 18.45 11.54
C GLY A 5 -47.44 18.69 11.98
N LEU A 6 -47.20 18.90 13.28
CA LEU A 6 -45.85 19.09 13.83
C LEU A 6 -44.97 17.84 13.65
N PHE A 7 -45.52 16.65 13.92
CA PHE A 7 -44.77 15.40 13.82
C PHE A 7 -44.39 15.05 12.37
N ALA A 8 -45.30 15.33 11.42
CA ALA A 8 -45.03 15.16 9.99
C ALA A 8 -43.89 16.08 9.50
N SER A 9 -43.77 17.29 10.05
CA SER A 9 -42.69 18.23 9.71
C SER A 9 -41.30 17.74 10.12
N LEU A 10 -41.17 17.01 11.24
CA LEU A 10 -39.88 16.53 11.73
C LEU A 10 -39.31 15.39 10.87
N LEU A 11 -40.17 14.60 10.22
CA LEU A 11 -39.74 13.49 9.37
C LEU A 11 -39.06 13.96 8.08
N LEU A 12 -39.36 15.17 7.61
CA LEU A 12 -38.76 15.75 6.39
C LEU A 12 -37.31 16.22 6.59
N ILE A 13 -36.80 16.27 7.83
CA ILE A 13 -35.47 16.81 8.16
C ILE A 13 -34.49 15.69 8.60
N SER A 14 -34.94 14.43 8.63
CA SER A 14 -34.17 13.29 9.11
C SER A 14 -33.46 12.53 7.97
N CYS A 15 -32.61 13.20 7.21
CA CYS A 15 -31.72 12.53 6.24
C CYS A 15 -30.51 11.94 6.97
N ALA A 16 -30.57 10.66 7.35
CA ALA A 16 -29.37 9.93 7.75
C ALA A 16 -28.45 9.79 6.52
N ARG A 17 -27.25 10.37 6.59
CA ARG A 17 -26.26 10.33 5.51
C ARG A 17 -25.32 9.15 5.71
N MET A 18 -25.16 8.34 4.67
CA MET A 18 -24.23 7.22 4.69
C MET A 18 -22.81 7.76 4.59
N GLU A 19 -22.03 7.56 5.64
CA GLU A 19 -20.61 7.91 5.69
C GLU A 19 -19.79 6.65 5.42
N PRO A 20 -18.64 6.75 4.70
CA PRO A 20 -17.72 5.62 4.59
C PRO A 20 -17.34 5.11 5.98
N PRO A 21 -17.05 3.81 6.15
CA PRO A 21 -16.51 3.34 7.41
C PRO A 21 -15.25 4.15 7.75
N PRO A 22 -15.06 4.55 9.02
CA PRO A 22 -13.82 5.19 9.41
C PRO A 22 -12.66 4.25 9.05
N GLY A 23 -11.65 4.80 8.38
CA GLY A 23 -10.45 4.05 8.03
C GLY A 23 -9.65 3.65 9.27
N GLY A 24 -8.70 2.72 9.09
CA GLY A 24 -7.69 2.45 10.10
C GLY A 24 -6.72 3.62 10.29
N PRO A 25 -5.90 3.60 11.35
CA PRO A 25 -4.80 4.54 11.50
C PRO A 25 -3.88 4.50 10.27
N PRO A 26 -3.26 5.63 9.88
CA PRO A 26 -2.26 5.64 8.83
C PRO A 26 -1.13 4.66 9.15
N ASP A 27 -0.68 3.91 8.15
CA ASP A 27 0.58 3.18 8.25
C ASP A 27 1.74 4.16 8.07
N THR A 28 2.67 4.11 9.01
CA THR A 28 3.89 4.93 9.01
C THR A 28 5.15 4.09 9.02
N ALA A 29 5.02 2.77 9.16
CA ALA A 29 6.16 1.88 9.08
C ALA A 29 6.58 1.75 7.60
N PRO A 30 7.88 1.71 7.31
CA PRO A 30 8.34 1.37 5.97
C PRO A 30 8.29 -0.15 5.76
N PRO A 31 8.23 -0.61 4.49
CA PRO A 31 8.36 -2.01 4.14
C PRO A 31 9.67 -2.60 4.65
N ARG A 32 9.62 -3.81 5.21
CA ARG A 32 10.79 -4.51 5.74
C ARG A 32 11.19 -5.64 4.81
N LEU A 33 12.49 -5.71 4.51
CA LEU A 33 13.07 -6.84 3.80
C LEU A 33 13.00 -8.10 4.67
N ILE A 34 12.36 -9.15 4.15
CA ILE A 34 12.16 -10.44 4.85
C ILE A 34 12.92 -11.61 4.23
N ALA A 35 13.34 -11.50 2.96
CA ALA A 35 14.19 -12.50 2.32
C ALA A 35 14.93 -11.92 1.11
N THR A 36 16.06 -12.54 0.79
CA THR A 36 16.78 -12.33 -0.47
C THR A 36 17.04 -13.67 -1.15
N LEU A 37 17.05 -13.66 -2.48
CA LEU A 37 17.57 -14.76 -3.29
C LEU A 37 18.60 -14.20 -4.26
N PRO A 38 19.85 -14.67 -4.26
CA PRO A 38 20.44 -15.59 -3.29
C PRO A 38 20.41 -15.04 -1.85
N ASP A 39 20.57 -15.93 -0.87
CA ASP A 39 20.69 -15.50 0.53
C ASP A 39 21.94 -14.61 0.71
N SER A 40 21.92 -13.70 1.68
CA SER A 40 22.84 -12.57 1.81
C SER A 40 24.33 -12.95 1.91
N LEU A 41 24.64 -14.22 2.17
CA LEU A 41 26.00 -14.76 2.27
C LEU A 41 26.19 -16.04 1.46
N ALA A 42 25.24 -16.36 0.57
CA ALA A 42 25.32 -17.56 -0.24
C ALA A 42 26.42 -17.43 -1.29
N VAL A 43 27.32 -18.41 -1.34
CA VAL A 43 28.23 -18.59 -2.47
C VAL A 43 27.55 -19.54 -3.45
N VAL A 44 27.08 -19.00 -4.56
CA VAL A 44 26.35 -19.75 -5.59
C VAL A 44 27.15 -19.70 -6.90
N PRO A 45 28.06 -20.66 -7.15
CA PRO A 45 28.87 -20.66 -8.36
C PRO A 45 27.99 -20.82 -9.61
N GLY A 46 28.18 -19.94 -10.60
CA GLY A 46 27.42 -20.00 -11.85
C GLY A 46 25.97 -19.51 -11.73
N PHE A 47 25.66 -18.67 -10.73
CA PHE A 47 24.37 -18.00 -10.65
C PHE A 47 24.15 -17.08 -11.87
N ASP A 48 23.07 -17.34 -12.60
CA ASP A 48 22.67 -16.67 -13.85
C ASP A 48 21.15 -16.43 -13.85
N ASP A 49 20.61 -16.08 -12.67
CA ASP A 49 19.19 -15.84 -12.44
C ASP A 49 19.01 -14.44 -11.81
N ASP A 50 17.76 -14.01 -11.65
CA ASP A 50 17.43 -12.73 -11.05
C ASP A 50 17.71 -12.70 -9.55
N VAL A 51 18.24 -11.57 -9.06
CA VAL A 51 18.33 -11.32 -7.61
C VAL A 51 16.97 -10.84 -7.11
N GLU A 52 16.38 -11.58 -6.18
CA GLU A 52 15.08 -11.25 -5.60
C GLU A 52 15.22 -10.62 -4.22
N PHE A 53 14.43 -9.57 -3.98
CA PHE A 53 14.24 -8.94 -2.67
C PHE A 53 12.77 -9.02 -2.30
N ARG A 54 12.45 -9.65 -1.17
CA ARG A 54 11.06 -9.83 -0.72
C ARG A 54 10.80 -8.99 0.51
N PHE A 55 9.72 -8.21 0.46
CA PHE A 55 9.27 -7.34 1.55
C PHE A 55 8.03 -7.93 2.24
N ASP A 56 7.75 -7.53 3.47
CA ASP A 56 6.55 -7.93 4.22
C ASP A 56 5.26 -7.26 3.72
N GLU A 57 5.38 -6.27 2.86
CA GLU A 57 4.27 -5.57 2.22
C GLU A 57 4.59 -5.15 0.78
N VAL A 58 3.56 -4.71 0.05
CA VAL A 58 3.67 -4.23 -1.32
C VAL A 58 4.15 -2.78 -1.33
N ILE A 59 5.28 -2.53 -1.99
CA ILE A 59 5.77 -1.17 -2.23
C ILE A 59 4.87 -0.51 -3.28
N SER A 60 4.08 0.48 -2.86
CA SER A 60 3.20 1.22 -3.75
C SER A 60 3.88 2.50 -4.26
N GLU A 61 4.01 2.64 -5.57
CA GLU A 61 4.63 3.81 -6.24
C GLU A 61 3.76 5.07 -6.20
N GLY A 62 2.52 4.95 -5.70
CA GLY A 62 1.50 6.00 -5.73
C GLY A 62 0.67 5.98 -7.03
N GLY A 63 -0.65 6.10 -6.88
CA GLY A 63 -1.63 6.44 -7.92
C GLY A 63 -1.90 5.43 -9.06
N SER A 64 -0.92 4.64 -9.50
CA SER A 64 -1.09 3.71 -10.62
C SER A 64 -0.45 2.35 -10.33
N PRO A 65 -1.15 1.22 -10.53
CA PRO A 65 -0.56 -0.11 -10.40
C PRO A 65 0.54 -0.31 -11.43
N SER A 66 1.76 -0.59 -10.98
CA SER A 66 2.87 -0.98 -11.84
C SER A 66 2.75 -2.44 -12.22
N GLN A 67 2.75 -2.72 -13.53
CA GLN A 67 2.62 -4.07 -14.09
C GLN A 67 3.96 -4.82 -14.12
N GLY A 68 4.96 -4.41 -13.32
CA GLY A 68 6.26 -5.09 -13.25
C GLY A 68 7.15 -4.88 -14.47
N THR A 69 6.92 -3.84 -15.28
CA THR A 69 7.69 -3.55 -16.50
C THR A 69 8.77 -2.48 -16.33
N GLY A 70 9.01 -1.99 -15.10
CA GLY A 70 10.14 -1.10 -14.77
C GLY A 70 10.15 0.23 -15.53
N THR A 71 9.11 1.06 -15.34
CA THR A 71 8.95 2.31 -16.11
C THR A 71 8.97 3.63 -15.30
N GLY A 72 9.42 3.67 -14.04
CA GLY A 72 10.00 4.94 -13.54
C GLY A 72 9.78 5.46 -12.10
N ASP A 73 9.24 4.71 -11.12
CA ASP A 73 9.14 5.21 -9.73
C ASP A 73 9.72 4.27 -8.65
N LEU A 74 9.71 2.93 -8.81
CA LEU A 74 10.35 2.01 -7.85
C LEU A 74 11.84 2.30 -7.62
N GLU A 75 12.59 2.68 -8.64
CA GLU A 75 14.04 2.91 -8.53
C GLU A 75 14.40 4.12 -7.64
N LYS A 76 13.45 5.03 -7.40
CA LYS A 76 13.62 6.13 -6.44
C LYS A 76 13.34 5.68 -5.00
N LEU A 77 12.58 4.60 -4.83
CA LEU A 77 12.14 4.08 -3.54
C LEU A 77 13.09 3.00 -3.01
N VAL A 78 13.74 2.24 -3.89
CA VAL A 78 14.70 1.18 -3.54
C VAL A 78 16.08 1.51 -4.09
N ILE A 79 17.01 1.86 -3.20
CA ILE A 79 18.39 2.21 -3.56
C ILE A 79 19.30 1.01 -3.31
N LEU A 80 19.86 0.45 -4.38
CA LEU A 80 20.90 -0.57 -4.30
C LEU A 80 22.27 0.11 -4.35
N SER A 81 23.01 0.07 -3.24
CA SER A 81 24.38 0.57 -3.19
C SER A 81 25.33 -0.45 -3.81
N PRO A 82 26.02 -0.12 -4.92
CA PRO A 82 27.06 -0.98 -5.43
C PRO A 82 28.25 -0.95 -4.46
N THR A 83 28.78 -2.12 -4.10
CA THR A 83 30.17 -2.23 -3.67
C THR A 83 30.89 -3.02 -4.76
N ALA A 84 31.83 -2.37 -5.45
CA ALA A 84 32.77 -3.09 -6.30
C ALA A 84 33.77 -3.78 -5.36
N ALA A 85 33.86 -5.11 -5.46
CA ALA A 85 34.98 -5.86 -4.90
C ALA A 85 36.17 -5.83 -5.89
#